data_AF-A0A958NBM3-F1
#
_entry.id   AF-A0A958NBM3-F1
#
_cell.length_a   1.000
_cell.length_b   1.000
_cell.length_c   1.000
_cell.angle_alpha   90.00
_cell.angle_beta   90.00
_cell.angle_gamma   90.00
#
_symmetry.space_group_name_H-M   'P 1'
#
loop_
_entity.id
_entity.type
_entity.pdbx_description
1 polymer ?
#
loop_
_entity_poly.entity_id
_entity_poly.type
_entity_poly.pdbx_seq_one_letter_code
_entity_poly.pdbx_strand_id
1 'polypeptide(L)'
;MRLMGKPFFRFAIHLCLFISLTTGTQVGGLIYLACLPLFKIINRKYAGYWKRLTGKTVLFFLTYLITVVTLVPPLAVRLGRVPLPLFGNNNLKPLTLFTCLLNRHYVKPELRASLERVADQLQKQYPGTSISYLDANFPFINKFPLFPHLSHNDGKKVDLAFFYTQKGIELNGVCPSPIGYGVYEGPARNEFDQPSVCAAQGYRQYGLLEKLVPQSKKGQMPFDSARTRTLVNMLAGEPFIGKIFIEPHLKTRLNLHSTKIRFHGCQAVRHDDHVHVQLR
;
A
#
# COMPACT_ATOMS: atom_id res chain seq x y z
N MET A 1 -43.26 -14.77 17.57
CA MET A 1 -42.18 -13.91 17.06
C MET A 1 -40.82 -14.61 17.17
N ARG A 2 -40.55 -15.62 16.33
CA ARG A 2 -39.26 -16.35 16.25
C ARG A 2 -39.39 -17.39 15.14
N LEU A 3 -38.87 -17.11 13.94
CA LEU A 3 -38.48 -18.08 12.90
C LEU A 3 -37.99 -17.38 11.60
N MET A 4 -38.31 -16.09 11.41
CA MET A 4 -37.78 -15.28 10.29
C MET A 4 -36.27 -14.92 10.42
N GLY A 5 -35.65 -15.12 11.58
CA GLY A 5 -34.29 -14.62 11.85
C GLY A 5 -33.13 -15.46 11.30
N LYS A 6 -33.27 -16.78 11.15
CA LYS A 6 -32.16 -17.67 10.75
C LYS A 6 -31.70 -17.50 9.28
N PRO A 7 -32.61 -17.47 8.27
CA PRO A 7 -32.18 -17.25 6.89
C PRO A 7 -31.66 -15.83 6.68
N PHE A 8 -32.31 -14.84 7.29
CA PHE A 8 -31.89 -13.45 7.26
C PHE A 8 -30.48 -13.25 7.84
N PHE A 9 -30.21 -13.83 9.01
CA PHE A 9 -28.89 -13.75 9.64
C PHE A 9 -27.77 -14.38 8.78
N ARG A 10 -28.05 -15.53 8.14
CA ARG A 10 -27.10 -16.15 7.22
C ARG A 10 -26.83 -15.28 6.00
N PHE A 11 -27.88 -14.70 5.42
CA PHE A 11 -27.74 -13.76 4.31
C PHE A 11 -26.89 -12.56 4.72
N ALA A 12 -27.14 -11.96 5.88
CA ALA A 12 -26.36 -10.85 6.40
C ALA A 12 -24.87 -11.20 6.55
N ILE A 13 -24.53 -12.40 7.05
CA ILE A 13 -23.12 -12.85 7.12
C ILE A 13 -22.49 -12.95 5.73
N HIS A 14 -23.17 -13.59 4.77
CA HIS A 14 -22.65 -13.72 3.41
C HIS A 14 -22.45 -12.35 2.75
N LEU A 15 -23.39 -11.42 2.96
CA LEU A 15 -23.31 -10.06 2.46
C LEU A 15 -22.13 -9.30 3.10
N CYS A 16 -21.97 -9.37 4.42
CA CYS A 16 -20.84 -8.76 5.11
C CYS A 16 -19.50 -9.32 4.62
N LEU A 17 -19.38 -10.64 4.45
CA LEU A 17 -18.16 -11.26 3.91
C LEU A 17 -17.90 -10.80 2.47
N PHE A 18 -18.92 -10.77 1.61
CA PHE A 18 -18.80 -10.29 0.24
C PHE A 18 -18.30 -8.84 0.20
N ILE A 19 -18.92 -7.94 0.97
CA ILE A 19 -18.54 -6.53 1.03
C ILE A 19 -17.11 -6.38 1.55
N SER A 20 -16.78 -6.99 2.69
CA SER A 20 -15.45 -6.87 3.30
C SER A 20 -14.34 -7.39 2.37
N LEU A 21 -14.55 -8.54 1.73
CA LEU A 21 -13.58 -9.10 0.78
C LEU A 21 -13.45 -8.23 -0.48
N THR A 22 -14.55 -7.70 -1.00
CA THR A 22 -14.52 -6.81 -2.17
C THR A 22 -13.83 -5.49 -1.85
N THR A 23 -14.19 -4.84 -0.75
CA THR A 23 -13.55 -3.57 -0.33
C THR A 23 -12.06 -3.77 -0.03
N GLY A 24 -11.68 -4.90 0.56
CA GLY A 24 -10.28 -5.20 0.89
C GLY A 24 -9.41 -5.52 -0.32
N THR A 25 -9.97 -6.15 -1.37
CA THR A 25 -9.18 -6.81 -2.43
C THR A 25 -9.63 -6.54 -3.86
N GLN A 26 -10.74 -5.82 -4.06
CA GLN A 26 -11.52 -5.68 -5.30
C GLN A 26 -12.14 -6.98 -5.85
N VAL A 27 -11.50 -8.14 -5.68
CA VAL A 27 -11.88 -9.41 -6.32
C VAL A 27 -12.44 -10.46 -5.37
N GLY A 28 -12.11 -10.37 -4.08
CA GLY A 28 -12.33 -11.43 -3.10
C GLY A 28 -13.79 -11.78 -2.88
N GLY A 29 -14.72 -10.82 -2.97
CA GLY A 29 -16.15 -11.09 -2.88
C GLY A 29 -16.66 -11.93 -4.05
N LEU A 30 -16.21 -11.65 -5.28
CA LEU A 30 -16.59 -12.45 -6.46
C LEU A 30 -16.04 -13.88 -6.36
N ILE A 31 -14.78 -14.03 -5.92
CA ILE A 31 -14.17 -15.34 -5.68
C ILE A 31 -14.94 -16.10 -4.59
N TYR A 32 -15.36 -15.39 -3.53
CA TYR A 32 -16.17 -15.97 -2.46
C TYR A 32 -17.52 -16.50 -2.97
N LEU A 33 -18.23 -15.73 -3.80
CA LEU A 33 -19.48 -16.16 -4.43
C LEU A 33 -19.28 -17.41 -5.30
N ALA A 34 -18.18 -17.46 -6.07
CA ALA A 34 -17.83 -18.62 -6.88
C ALA A 34 -17.55 -19.89 -6.03
N CYS A 35 -17.11 -19.73 -4.77
CA CYS A 35 -16.89 -20.84 -3.85
C CYS A 35 -18.17 -21.38 -3.18
N LEU A 36 -19.28 -20.63 -3.17
CA LEU A 36 -20.51 -21.01 -2.45
C LEU A 36 -21.09 -22.37 -2.89
N PRO A 37 -21.12 -22.74 -4.19
CA PRO A 37 -21.56 -24.08 -4.61
C PRO A 37 -20.69 -25.19 -4.03
N LEU A 38 -19.37 -25.01 -4.02
CA LEU A 38 -18.41 -25.98 -3.50
C LEU A 38 -18.51 -26.13 -1.97
N PHE A 39 -18.87 -25.07 -1.25
CA PHE A 39 -19.15 -25.16 0.17
C PHE A 39 -20.32 -26.10 0.50
N LYS A 40 -21.29 -26.27 -0.41
CA LYS A 40 -22.37 -27.25 -0.24
C LYS A 40 -21.84 -28.69 -0.24
N ILE A 41 -20.84 -28.99 -1.08
CA ILE A 41 -20.18 -30.30 -1.14
C ILE A 41 -19.45 -30.58 0.18
N ILE A 42 -18.71 -29.60 0.71
CA ILE A 42 -18.00 -29.71 2.00
C ILE A 42 -18.99 -29.96 3.15
N ASN A 43 -20.14 -29.28 3.16
CA ASN A 43 -21.17 -29.47 4.19
C ASN A 43 -21.74 -30.89 4.19
N ARG A 44 -21.84 -31.53 3.02
CA ARG A 44 -22.30 -32.93 2.88
C ARG A 44 -21.23 -33.93 3.31
N LYS A 45 -19.96 -33.67 2.98
CA LYS A 45 -18.82 -34.58 3.26
C LYS A 45 -18.46 -34.67 4.74
N TYR A 46 -18.48 -33.55 5.47
CA TYR A 46 -18.06 -33.51 6.87
C TYR A 46 -19.26 -33.32 7.80
N ALA A 47 -19.33 -34.08 8.90
CA ALA A 47 -20.40 -33.92 9.90
C ALA A 47 -20.10 -32.79 10.91
N GLY A 48 -18.85 -32.68 11.38
CA GLY A 48 -18.45 -31.73 12.42
C GLY A 48 -18.35 -30.28 11.94
N TYR A 49 -18.84 -29.34 12.76
CA TYR A 49 -18.80 -27.90 12.48
C TYR A 49 -17.40 -27.40 12.13
N TRP A 50 -16.40 -27.71 12.97
CA TRP A 50 -15.02 -27.27 12.77
C TRP A 50 -14.41 -27.81 11.49
N LYS A 51 -14.64 -29.10 11.16
CA LYS A 51 -14.17 -29.69 9.90
C LYS A 51 -14.79 -29.00 8.67
N ARG A 52 -16.08 -28.66 8.73
CA ARG A 52 -16.75 -27.88 7.67
C ARG A 52 -16.17 -26.48 7.54
N LEU A 53 -15.96 -25.78 8.66
CA LEU A 53 -15.41 -24.43 8.67
C LEU A 53 -13.99 -24.43 8.08
N THR A 54 -13.10 -25.27 8.58
CA THR A 54 -11.73 -25.42 8.07
C THR A 54 -11.72 -25.77 6.59
N GLY A 55 -12.54 -26.72 6.15
CA GLY A 55 -12.62 -27.10 4.73
C GLY A 55 -13.03 -25.93 3.82
N LYS A 56 -14.03 -25.15 4.22
CA LYS A 56 -14.47 -23.97 3.44
C LYS A 56 -13.41 -22.88 3.40
N THR A 57 -12.78 -22.62 4.55
CA THR A 57 -11.72 -21.63 4.67
C THR A 57 -10.53 -21.99 3.79
N VAL A 58 -10.07 -23.25 3.85
CA VAL A 58 -8.98 -23.75 3.00
C VAL A 58 -9.36 -23.65 1.52
N LEU A 59 -10.55 -24.10 1.14
CA LEU A 59 -11.02 -24.00 -0.25
C LEU A 59 -11.01 -22.55 -0.74
N PHE A 60 -11.54 -21.62 0.06
CA PHE A 60 -11.57 -20.21 -0.31
C PHE A 60 -10.16 -19.64 -0.48
N PHE A 61 -9.27 -19.85 0.48
CA PHE A 61 -7.91 -19.33 0.41
C PHE A 61 -7.12 -19.92 -0.76
N LEU A 62 -7.23 -21.22 -1.03
CA LEU A 62 -6.61 -21.84 -2.19
C LEU A 62 -7.15 -21.27 -3.50
N THR A 63 -8.48 -21.19 -3.62
CA THR A 63 -9.14 -20.61 -4.82
C THR A 63 -8.73 -19.15 -5.01
N TYR A 64 -8.68 -18.38 -3.92
CA TYR A 64 -8.27 -16.98 -3.93
C TYR A 64 -6.82 -16.81 -4.38
N LEU A 65 -5.87 -17.54 -3.76
CA LEU A 65 -4.46 -17.47 -4.11
C LEU A 65 -4.21 -17.89 -5.55
N ILE A 66 -4.81 -18.99 -5.99
CA ILE A 66 -4.71 -19.43 -7.39
C ILE A 66 -5.23 -18.34 -8.31
N THR A 67 -6.43 -17.80 -8.06
CA THR A 67 -7.04 -16.77 -8.90
C THR A 67 -6.19 -15.50 -8.96
N VAL A 68 -5.69 -15.03 -7.82
CA VAL A 68 -4.89 -13.81 -7.72
C VAL A 68 -3.51 -13.97 -8.37
N VAL A 69 -2.92 -15.16 -8.35
CA VAL A 69 -1.61 -15.40 -8.98
C VAL A 69 -1.75 -15.64 -10.48
N THR A 70 -2.78 -16.35 -10.93
CA THR A 70 -2.86 -16.83 -12.33
C THR A 70 -3.81 -16.01 -13.21
N LEU A 71 -4.95 -15.57 -12.68
CA LEU A 71 -6.02 -14.96 -13.47
C LEU A 71 -6.04 -13.44 -13.38
N VAL A 72 -5.86 -12.88 -12.17
CA VAL A 72 -5.96 -11.42 -11.97
C VAL A 72 -4.92 -10.64 -12.78
N PRO A 73 -3.62 -10.98 -12.77
CA PRO A 73 -2.61 -10.22 -13.50
C PRO A 73 -2.85 -10.11 -15.02
N PRO A 74 -3.06 -11.19 -15.78
CA PRO A 74 -3.28 -11.07 -17.22
C PRO A 74 -4.59 -10.33 -17.57
N LEU A 75 -5.63 -10.44 -16.74
CA LEU A 75 -6.85 -9.64 -16.93
C LEU A 75 -6.61 -8.16 -16.64
N ALA A 76 -5.81 -7.84 -15.63
CA ALA A 76 -5.50 -6.47 -15.25
C ALA A 76 -4.74 -5.76 -16.38
N VAL A 77 -3.81 -6.47 -17.02
CA VAL A 77 -3.03 -5.97 -18.17
C VAL A 77 -3.95 -5.54 -19.31
N ARG A 78 -4.97 -6.35 -19.63
CA ARG A 78 -5.97 -6.03 -20.66
C ARG A 78 -6.79 -4.78 -20.33
N LEU A 79 -6.90 -4.44 -19.04
CA LEU A 79 -7.60 -3.26 -18.53
C LEU A 79 -6.65 -2.08 -18.23
N GLY A 80 -5.39 -2.16 -18.66
CA GLY A 80 -4.41 -1.08 -18.55
C GLY A 80 -3.69 -1.01 -17.19
N ARG A 81 -3.66 -2.13 -16.45
CA ARG A 81 -2.98 -2.26 -15.16
C ARG A 81 -1.93 -3.37 -15.19
N VAL A 82 -0.76 -3.10 -14.62
CA VAL A 82 0.28 -4.10 -14.41
C VAL A 82 0.56 -4.22 -12.92
N PRO A 83 0.79 -5.42 -12.38
CA PRO A 83 1.29 -5.56 -11.03
C PRO A 83 2.73 -5.03 -10.95
N LEU A 84 3.08 -4.41 -9.84
CA LEU A 84 4.46 -4.19 -9.44
C LEU A 84 5.14 -5.54 -9.12
N PRO A 85 6.47 -5.66 -9.25
CA PRO A 85 7.17 -6.92 -9.02
C PRO A 85 7.06 -7.40 -7.55
N LEU A 86 6.83 -8.71 -7.34
CA LEU A 86 6.79 -9.34 -6.01
C LEU A 86 8.12 -10.00 -5.63
N PHE A 87 8.70 -10.73 -6.60
CA PHE A 87 9.89 -11.56 -6.43
C PHE A 87 10.87 -11.29 -7.57
N GLY A 88 12.16 -11.56 -7.33
CA GLY A 88 13.24 -11.43 -8.31
C GLY A 88 14.38 -10.53 -7.84
N ASN A 89 15.46 -10.46 -8.63
CA ASN A 89 16.60 -9.55 -8.45
C ASN A 89 16.23 -8.12 -8.89
N ASN A 90 15.02 -7.68 -8.56
CA ASN A 90 14.50 -6.41 -8.99
C ASN A 90 14.78 -5.42 -7.87
N ASN A 91 15.36 -4.26 -8.20
CA ASN A 91 15.67 -3.20 -7.24
C ASN A 91 14.41 -2.51 -6.69
N LEU A 92 13.22 -3.05 -6.99
CA LEU A 92 11.89 -2.61 -6.60
C LEU A 92 11.12 -3.81 -6.04
N LYS A 93 10.62 -3.70 -4.80
CA LYS A 93 9.93 -4.80 -4.11
C LYS A 93 8.85 -4.28 -3.15
N PRO A 94 7.87 -5.09 -2.75
CA PRO A 94 6.90 -4.66 -1.75
C PRO A 94 7.58 -4.51 -0.39
N LEU A 95 7.15 -3.51 0.38
CA LEU A 95 7.52 -3.43 1.80
C LEU A 95 6.86 -4.58 2.58
N THR A 96 5.62 -4.94 2.25
CA THR A 96 4.91 -6.08 2.83
C THR A 96 4.20 -6.88 1.75
N LEU A 97 4.23 -8.21 1.85
CA LEU A 97 3.44 -9.08 0.95
C LEU A 97 1.93 -8.95 1.19
N PHE A 98 1.52 -8.31 2.29
CA PHE A 98 0.11 -8.11 2.61
C PHE A 98 -0.58 -7.18 1.60
N THR A 99 0.09 -6.11 1.16
CA THR A 99 -0.45 -5.24 0.10
C THR A 99 -0.60 -6.01 -1.22
N CYS A 100 0.31 -6.95 -1.49
CA CYS A 100 0.23 -7.84 -2.64
C CYS A 100 -0.94 -8.82 -2.55
N LEU A 101 -1.10 -9.48 -1.39
CA LEU A 101 -2.20 -10.39 -1.11
C LEU A 101 -3.56 -9.70 -1.24
N LEU A 102 -3.65 -8.42 -0.88
CA LEU A 102 -4.85 -7.60 -1.03
C LEU A 102 -5.02 -6.99 -2.42
N ASN A 103 -4.22 -7.38 -3.42
CA ASN A 103 -4.26 -6.82 -4.77
C ASN A 103 -4.10 -5.29 -4.83
N ARG A 104 -3.32 -4.68 -3.92
CA ARG A 104 -3.11 -3.22 -3.84
C ARG A 104 -1.86 -2.72 -4.55
N HIS A 105 -1.24 -3.56 -5.37
CA HIS A 105 0.08 -3.32 -5.97
C HIS A 105 0.01 -3.14 -7.50
N TYR A 106 -1.14 -2.72 -8.04
CA TYR A 106 -1.33 -2.52 -9.48
C TYR A 106 -1.14 -1.05 -9.86
N VAL A 107 -0.46 -0.80 -10.96
CA VAL A 107 -0.19 0.54 -11.48
C VAL A 107 -0.40 0.58 -12.99
N LYS A 108 -0.38 1.77 -13.59
CA LYS A 108 -0.23 1.92 -15.03
C LYS A 108 1.18 1.45 -15.48
N PRO A 109 1.33 0.91 -16.70
CA PRO A 109 2.63 0.48 -17.23
C PRO A 109 3.72 1.54 -17.17
N GLU A 110 3.37 2.80 -17.44
CA GLU A 110 4.32 3.93 -17.44
C GLU A 110 4.89 4.18 -16.04
N LEU A 111 4.06 4.06 -15.00
CA LEU A 111 4.51 4.22 -13.61
C LEU A 111 5.44 3.07 -13.23
N ARG A 112 5.08 1.82 -13.56
CA ARG A 112 5.95 0.67 -13.31
C ARG A 112 7.31 0.87 -13.96
N ALA A 113 7.34 1.24 -15.23
CA ALA A 113 8.59 1.43 -15.97
C ALA A 113 9.44 2.57 -15.39
N SER A 114 8.82 3.68 -14.96
CA SER A 114 9.54 4.77 -14.26
C SER A 114 10.13 4.30 -12.94
N LEU A 115 9.40 3.53 -12.15
CA LEU A 115 9.90 3.01 -10.87
C LEU A 115 11.03 2.00 -11.06
N GLU A 116 10.94 1.10 -12.04
CA GLU A 116 12.00 0.14 -12.37
C GLU A 116 13.29 0.86 -12.81
N ARG A 117 13.19 1.88 -13.67
CA ARG A 117 14.36 2.69 -14.06
C ARG A 117 15.00 3.41 -12.88
N VAL A 118 14.19 4.05 -12.03
CA VAL A 118 14.69 4.75 -10.84
C VAL A 118 15.32 3.76 -9.86
N ALA A 119 14.72 2.58 -9.68
CA ALA A 119 15.25 1.52 -8.85
C ALA A 119 16.64 1.06 -9.34
N ASP A 120 16.81 0.85 -10.64
CA ASP A 120 18.09 0.44 -11.22
C ASP A 120 19.16 1.53 -11.14
N GLN A 121 18.77 2.80 -11.31
CA GLN A 121 19.69 3.93 -11.13
C GLN A 121 20.12 4.06 -9.66
N LEU A 122 19.19 3.91 -8.72
CA LEU A 122 19.47 4.00 -7.30
C LEU A 122 20.39 2.87 -6.83
N GLN A 123 20.15 1.63 -7.29
CA GLN A 123 21.02 0.49 -7.02
C GLN A 123 22.45 0.70 -7.56
N LYS A 124 22.61 1.34 -8.74
CA LYS A 124 23.93 1.66 -9.29
C LYS A 124 24.69 2.68 -8.43
N GLN A 125 23.97 3.66 -7.87
CA GLN A 125 24.57 4.69 -7.02
C GLN A 125 24.80 4.21 -5.58
N TYR A 126 23.92 3.34 -5.07
CA TYR A 126 23.99 2.75 -3.73
C TYR A 126 23.85 1.22 -3.85
N PRO A 127 24.96 0.50 -4.09
CA PRO A 127 24.94 -0.95 -4.28
C PRO A 127 24.21 -1.68 -3.14
N GLY A 128 23.26 -2.54 -3.50
CA GLY A 128 22.42 -3.29 -2.56
C GLY A 128 21.12 -2.59 -2.17
N THR A 129 20.90 -1.34 -2.60
CA THR A 129 19.68 -0.59 -2.32
C THR A 129 18.47 -1.02 -3.14
N SER A 130 17.37 -1.34 -2.46
CA SER A 130 16.08 -1.62 -3.12
C SER A 130 14.98 -0.68 -2.65
N ILE A 131 14.24 -0.13 -3.60
CA ILE A 131 13.04 0.67 -3.34
C ILE A 131 11.94 -0.25 -2.85
N SER A 132 11.31 0.12 -1.73
CA SER A 132 10.18 -0.61 -1.16
C SER A 132 8.89 0.14 -1.43
N TYR A 133 7.95 -0.46 -2.15
CA TYR A 133 6.63 0.13 -2.41
C TYR A 133 5.58 -0.30 -1.37
N LEU A 134 4.61 0.57 -1.12
CA LEU A 134 3.46 0.35 -0.24
C LEU A 134 2.17 0.24 -1.07
N ASP A 135 1.11 0.96 -0.71
CA ASP A 135 -0.15 0.94 -1.46
C ASP A 135 0.00 1.66 -2.82
N ALA A 136 -0.56 1.05 -3.86
CA ALA A 136 -0.58 1.58 -5.22
C ALA A 136 -2.00 1.64 -5.78
N ASN A 137 -2.59 0.53 -6.21
CA ASN A 137 -3.97 0.46 -6.69
C ASN A 137 -4.50 -0.97 -6.77
N PHE A 138 -5.81 -1.07 -6.96
CA PHE A 138 -6.51 -2.28 -7.35
C PHE A 138 -6.40 -2.57 -8.87
N PRO A 139 -6.63 -3.82 -9.30
CA PRO A 139 -6.31 -4.29 -10.65
C PRO A 139 -7.25 -3.85 -11.79
N PHE A 140 -8.50 -3.45 -11.54
CA PHE A 140 -9.51 -3.40 -12.61
C PHE A 140 -10.25 -2.07 -12.77
N ILE A 141 -10.90 -1.58 -11.70
CA ILE A 141 -11.89 -0.51 -11.81
C ILE A 141 -11.32 0.82 -11.31
N ASN A 142 -11.39 1.86 -12.16
CA ASN A 142 -11.10 3.23 -11.72
C ASN A 142 -12.17 3.75 -10.75
N LYS A 143 -11.77 4.63 -9.84
CA LYS A 143 -12.63 5.21 -8.78
C LYS A 143 -13.13 4.18 -7.76
N PHE A 144 -12.67 2.93 -7.80
CA PHE A 144 -12.91 1.98 -6.71
C PHE A 144 -12.17 2.48 -5.46
N PRO A 145 -12.84 2.60 -4.30
CA PRO A 145 -12.24 3.21 -3.13
C PRO A 145 -11.17 2.30 -2.51
N LEU A 146 -9.92 2.76 -2.52
CA LEU A 146 -8.82 2.12 -1.78
C LEU A 146 -8.75 2.73 -0.38
N PHE A 147 -9.42 2.14 0.62
CA PHE A 147 -9.33 2.65 1.99
C PHE A 147 -7.97 2.30 2.64
N PRO A 148 -7.28 3.24 3.31
CA PRO A 148 -7.62 4.66 3.50
C PRO A 148 -7.12 5.60 2.39
N HIS A 149 -6.28 5.13 1.48
CA HIS A 149 -5.66 5.87 0.37
C HIS A 149 -6.64 6.23 -0.78
N LEU A 150 -7.67 7.03 -0.52
CA LEU A 150 -8.77 7.28 -1.47
C LEU A 150 -8.34 7.89 -2.82
N SER A 151 -7.19 8.58 -2.88
CA SER A 151 -6.66 9.14 -4.13
C SER A 151 -6.09 8.06 -5.06
N HIS A 152 -5.74 6.89 -4.52
CA HIS A 152 -5.20 5.74 -5.25
C HIS A 152 -6.32 4.96 -5.92
N ASN A 153 -6.95 5.58 -6.93
CA ASN A 153 -8.14 5.04 -7.58
C ASN A 153 -8.04 4.99 -9.12
N ASP A 154 -6.88 5.33 -9.68
CA ASP A 154 -6.63 5.44 -11.11
C ASP A 154 -5.29 4.83 -11.52
N GLY A 155 -4.65 4.10 -10.59
CA GLY A 155 -3.32 3.47 -10.64
C GLY A 155 -2.23 4.31 -11.28
N LYS A 156 -2.38 5.64 -11.17
CA LYS A 156 -1.33 6.61 -11.46
C LYS A 156 -0.46 6.88 -10.24
N LYS A 157 -0.72 6.24 -9.10
CA LYS A 157 -0.14 6.59 -7.80
C LYS A 157 0.48 5.38 -7.12
N VAL A 158 1.54 5.63 -6.38
CA VAL A 158 2.21 4.65 -5.51
C VAL A 158 2.85 5.37 -4.35
N ASP A 159 2.82 4.75 -3.19
CA ASP A 159 3.59 5.18 -2.03
C ASP A 159 4.89 4.37 -1.94
N LEU A 160 6.00 5.02 -1.63
CA LEU A 160 7.33 4.41 -1.50
C LEU A 160 7.88 4.69 -0.11
N ALA A 161 8.45 3.67 0.52
CA ALA A 161 9.05 3.82 1.83
C ALA A 161 10.30 4.70 1.73
N PHE A 162 10.56 5.46 2.80
CA PHE A 162 11.86 6.09 2.98
C PHE A 162 12.97 5.07 3.22
N PHE A 163 14.20 5.53 3.10
CA PHE A 163 15.37 4.77 3.51
C PHE A 163 15.71 5.06 4.96
N TYR A 164 16.27 4.04 5.62
CA TYR A 164 16.67 4.07 7.01
C TYR A 164 18.02 3.39 7.16
N THR A 165 18.71 3.71 8.24
CA THR A 165 19.92 3.00 8.67
C THR A 165 19.70 2.40 10.05
N GLN A 166 20.57 1.49 10.48
CA GLN A 166 20.62 1.00 11.85
C GLN A 166 22.07 0.77 12.23
N LYS A 167 22.53 1.42 13.31
CA LYS A 167 23.94 1.36 13.76
C LYS A 167 24.93 1.67 12.63
N GLY A 168 24.60 2.64 11.77
CA GLY A 168 25.42 3.03 10.62
C GLY A 168 25.32 2.12 9.38
N ILE A 169 24.53 1.04 9.44
CA ILE A 169 24.32 0.12 8.32
C ILE A 169 23.06 0.51 7.55
N GLU A 170 23.15 0.56 6.24
CA GLU A 170 22.01 0.77 5.34
C GLU A 170 20.99 -0.36 5.42
N LEU A 171 19.73 -0.01 5.65
CA LEU A 171 18.62 -0.98 5.65
C LEU A 171 17.89 -0.99 4.30
N ASN A 172 17.34 -2.15 3.95
CA ASN A 172 16.60 -2.40 2.71
C ASN A 172 15.39 -3.29 2.97
N GLY A 173 14.23 -2.97 2.36
CA GLY A 173 13.01 -3.78 2.52
C GLY A 173 12.36 -3.70 3.90
N VAL A 174 12.75 -2.72 4.72
CA VAL A 174 12.24 -2.53 6.07
C VAL A 174 12.05 -1.05 6.35
N CYS A 175 11.12 -0.75 7.25
CA CYS A 175 10.92 0.60 7.78
C CYS A 175 10.56 0.50 9.29
N PRO A 176 10.58 1.62 10.03
CA PRO A 176 10.21 1.63 11.45
C PRO A 176 8.77 1.19 11.70
N SER A 177 7.86 1.45 10.76
CA SER A 177 6.45 1.08 10.88
C SER A 177 6.20 -0.39 10.50
N PRO A 178 5.47 -1.16 11.33
CA PRO A 178 5.07 -2.53 10.98
C PRO A 178 4.12 -2.60 9.78
N ILE A 179 3.39 -1.51 9.50
CA ILE A 179 2.43 -1.43 8.40
C ILE A 179 2.91 -0.51 7.27
N GLY A 180 4.11 0.07 7.39
CA GLY A 180 4.66 1.02 6.42
C GLY A 180 4.23 2.47 6.59
N TYR A 181 3.26 2.76 7.45
CA TYR A 181 2.72 4.09 7.70
C TYR A 181 2.66 4.42 9.20
N GLY A 182 2.64 5.70 9.56
CA GLY A 182 2.39 6.20 10.91
C GLY A 182 3.60 6.34 11.82
N VAL A 183 4.82 6.09 11.33
CA VAL A 183 6.05 6.44 12.05
C VAL A 183 6.72 7.59 11.31
N TYR A 184 6.52 8.81 11.81
CA TYR A 184 6.80 10.04 11.09
C TYR A 184 8.21 10.59 11.35
N GLU A 185 8.87 11.02 10.29
CA GLU A 185 10.07 11.87 10.27
C GLU A 185 9.72 13.33 10.47
N GLY A 186 9.17 13.63 11.65
CA GLY A 186 8.68 14.96 12.01
C GLY A 186 9.74 16.08 11.99
N PRO A 187 9.29 17.34 12.12
CA PRO A 187 10.16 18.51 12.03
C PRO A 187 11.19 18.53 13.17
N ALA A 188 12.42 18.94 12.84
CA ALA A 188 13.44 19.25 13.82
C ALA A 188 13.14 20.61 14.49
N ARG A 189 13.84 20.92 15.60
CA ARG A 189 13.59 22.12 16.43
C ARG A 189 13.56 23.45 15.65
N ASN A 190 14.30 23.55 14.55
CA ASN A 190 14.42 24.76 13.73
C ASN A 190 13.77 24.62 12.34
N GLU A 191 12.94 23.61 12.14
CA GLU A 191 12.21 23.40 10.89
C GLU A 191 10.76 23.88 10.99
N PHE A 192 10.16 24.12 9.84
CA PHE A 192 8.76 24.51 9.77
C PHE A 192 7.86 23.37 10.25
N ASP A 193 7.14 23.59 11.34
CA ASP A 193 6.27 22.59 11.94
C ASP A 193 4.88 22.54 11.26
N GLN A 194 4.86 21.98 10.05
CA GLN A 194 3.63 21.76 9.29
C GLN A 194 2.57 20.94 10.07
N PRO A 195 2.93 19.87 10.83
CA PRO A 195 1.99 19.16 11.69
C PRO A 195 1.28 20.03 12.71
N SER A 196 2.01 20.89 13.44
CA SER A 196 1.41 21.82 14.41
C SER A 196 0.49 22.83 13.74
N VAL A 197 0.86 23.34 12.55
CA VAL A 197 0.00 24.23 11.75
C VAL A 197 -1.30 23.54 11.36
N CYS A 198 -1.23 22.30 10.84
CA CYS A 198 -2.42 21.54 10.47
C CYS A 198 -3.32 21.21 11.68
N ALA A 199 -2.71 20.87 12.82
CA ALA A 199 -3.44 20.61 14.06
C ALA A 199 -4.17 21.86 14.58
N ALA A 200 -3.54 23.03 14.51
CA ALA A 200 -4.14 24.31 14.89
C ALA A 200 -5.34 24.69 13.99
N GLN A 201 -5.34 24.24 12.73
CA GLN A 201 -6.47 24.39 11.81
C GLN A 201 -7.60 23.36 12.02
N GLY A 202 -7.47 22.47 13.01
CA GLY A 202 -8.49 21.48 13.36
C GLY A 202 -8.37 20.15 12.63
N TYR A 203 -7.34 19.93 11.81
CA TYR A 203 -7.13 18.68 11.06
C TYR A 203 -6.57 17.56 11.95
N ARG A 204 -7.40 17.02 12.85
CA ARG A 204 -7.00 15.97 13.79
C ARG A 204 -6.56 14.67 13.12
N GLN A 205 -7.06 14.38 11.92
CA GLN A 205 -6.68 13.20 11.14
C GLN A 205 -5.22 13.24 10.67
N TYR A 206 -4.63 14.44 10.58
CA TYR A 206 -3.31 14.66 9.98
C TYR A 206 -2.20 13.83 10.64
N GLY A 207 -2.21 13.74 11.97
CA GLY A 207 -1.25 12.98 12.78
C GLY A 207 -1.86 11.76 13.47
N LEU A 208 -3.01 11.26 13.02
CA LEU A 208 -3.74 10.20 13.72
C LEU A 208 -2.95 8.89 13.82
N LEU A 209 -2.21 8.50 12.77
CA LEU A 209 -1.54 7.20 12.75
C LEU A 209 -0.40 7.10 13.78
N GLU A 210 0.25 8.20 14.15
CA GLU A 210 1.28 8.20 15.20
C GLU A 210 0.76 7.64 16.53
N LYS A 211 -0.53 7.88 16.82
CA LYS A 211 -1.19 7.39 18.04
C LYS A 211 -1.64 5.94 17.95
N LEU A 212 -1.77 5.40 16.73
CA LEU A 212 -2.29 4.04 16.47
C LEU A 212 -1.17 3.04 16.17
N VAL A 213 -0.04 3.51 15.67
CA VAL A 213 1.08 2.66 15.23
C VAL A 213 2.17 2.66 16.30
N PRO A 214 2.74 1.49 16.66
CA PRO A 214 3.86 1.41 17.60
C PRO A 214 5.08 2.23 17.14
N GLN A 215 5.56 3.13 18.00
CA GLN A 215 6.69 4.04 17.71
C GLN A 215 8.06 3.52 18.17
N SER A 216 8.11 2.33 18.78
CA SER A 216 9.30 1.81 19.49
C SER A 216 10.56 1.66 18.61
N LYS A 217 10.40 1.49 17.29
CA LYS A 217 11.51 1.33 16.35
C LYS A 217 12.08 2.64 15.82
N LYS A 218 11.39 3.78 16.00
CA LYS A 218 11.78 5.07 15.43
C LYS A 218 13.23 5.47 15.78
N GLY A 219 13.61 5.37 17.06
CA GLY A 219 14.97 5.70 17.50
C GLY A 219 16.05 4.69 17.10
N GLN A 220 15.65 3.46 16.69
CA GLN A 220 16.58 2.40 16.32
C GLN A 220 16.89 2.39 14.82
N MET A 221 16.02 3.02 14.03
CA MET A 221 16.07 3.07 12.58
C MET A 221 16.07 4.53 12.12
N PRO A 222 17.16 5.28 12.34
CA PRO A 222 17.26 6.66 11.90
C PRO A 222 17.09 6.82 10.38
N PHE A 223 16.44 7.90 9.99
CA PHE A 223 16.17 8.27 8.61
C PHE A 223 17.44 8.51 7.79
N ASP A 224 17.51 7.86 6.64
CA ASP A 224 18.58 8.00 5.68
C ASP A 224 18.24 9.13 4.69
N SER A 225 18.67 10.34 5.07
CA SER A 225 18.43 11.54 4.27
C SER A 225 19.12 11.49 2.92
N ALA A 226 20.30 10.85 2.82
CA ALA A 226 21.08 10.83 1.58
C ALA A 226 20.41 9.96 0.51
N ARG A 227 20.09 8.70 0.83
CA ARG A 227 19.42 7.80 -0.13
C ARG A 227 18.00 8.28 -0.44
N THR A 228 17.27 8.79 0.55
CA THR A 228 15.92 9.31 0.32
C THR A 228 15.95 10.56 -0.58
N ARG A 229 16.89 11.49 -0.37
CA ARG A 229 17.07 12.65 -1.26
C ARG A 229 17.35 12.21 -2.70
N THR A 230 18.25 11.24 -2.88
CA THR A 230 18.59 10.74 -4.22
C THR A 230 17.39 10.12 -4.90
N LEU A 231 16.64 9.24 -4.21
CA LEU A 231 15.40 8.66 -4.71
C LEU A 231 14.43 9.74 -5.20
N VAL A 232 14.16 10.75 -4.37
CA VAL A 232 13.19 11.80 -4.70
C VAL A 232 13.63 12.62 -5.91
N ASN A 233 14.92 12.94 -6.01
CA ASN A 233 15.45 13.66 -7.18
C ASN A 233 15.38 12.83 -8.47
N MET A 234 15.67 11.52 -8.41
CA MET A 234 15.53 10.63 -9.56
C MET A 234 14.07 10.51 -10.00
N LEU A 235 13.14 10.34 -9.06
CA LEU A 235 11.69 10.35 -9.34
C LEU A 235 11.26 11.69 -9.96
N ALA A 236 11.79 12.81 -9.46
CA ALA A 236 11.49 14.13 -10.02
C ALA A 236 12.06 14.31 -11.44
N GLY A 237 13.14 13.60 -11.79
CA GLY A 237 13.72 13.56 -13.13
C GLY A 237 12.90 12.78 -14.15
N GLU A 238 12.11 11.79 -13.71
CA GLU A 238 11.33 10.93 -14.62
C GLU A 238 10.27 11.74 -15.40
N PRO A 239 10.20 11.58 -16.74
CA PRO A 239 9.34 12.40 -17.59
C PRO A 239 7.84 12.20 -17.33
N PHE A 240 7.43 10.97 -16.99
CA PHE A 240 6.03 10.63 -16.74
C PHE A 240 5.54 11.00 -15.33
N ILE A 241 6.46 11.19 -14.38
CA ILE A 241 6.11 11.63 -13.03
C ILE A 241 5.76 13.12 -13.05
N GLY A 242 4.58 13.44 -12.53
CA GLY A 242 4.00 14.78 -12.53
C GLY A 242 3.96 15.42 -11.14
N LYS A 243 3.74 14.62 -10.10
CA LYS A 243 3.64 15.09 -8.72
C LYS A 243 4.33 14.12 -7.77
N ILE A 244 4.99 14.67 -6.77
CA ILE A 244 5.58 13.95 -5.64
C ILE A 244 5.15 14.69 -4.38
N PHE A 245 4.55 14.00 -3.41
CA PHE A 245 4.21 14.60 -2.12
C PHE A 245 5.20 14.21 -1.05
N ILE A 246 5.70 15.24 -0.37
CA ILE A 246 6.62 15.18 0.77
C ILE A 246 6.26 16.36 1.68
N GLU A 247 6.39 16.18 2.99
CA GLU A 247 6.17 17.26 3.95
C GLU A 247 7.11 18.47 3.75
N PRO A 248 6.66 19.70 4.05
CA PRO A 248 7.46 20.90 3.85
C PRO A 248 8.79 20.91 4.58
N HIS A 249 8.86 20.43 5.82
CA HIS A 249 10.12 20.35 6.57
C HIS A 249 11.11 19.39 5.91
N LEU A 250 10.64 18.24 5.42
CA LEU A 250 11.48 17.29 4.69
C LEU A 250 11.94 17.85 3.35
N LYS A 251 11.10 18.62 2.64
CA LYS A 251 11.50 19.30 1.40
C LYS A 251 12.70 20.22 1.65
N THR A 252 12.69 20.97 2.75
CA THR A 252 13.80 21.83 3.17
C THR A 252 15.00 21.02 3.63
N ARG A 253 14.81 20.05 4.54
CA ARG A 253 15.87 19.19 5.10
C ARG A 253 16.66 18.44 4.03
N LEU A 254 15.95 17.91 3.03
CA LEU A 254 16.52 17.17 1.91
C LEU A 254 17.01 18.08 0.77
N ASN A 255 16.87 19.40 0.90
CA ASN A 255 17.24 20.40 -0.10
C ASN A 255 16.69 20.06 -1.51
N LEU A 256 15.36 19.94 -1.60
CA LEU A 256 14.64 19.50 -2.79
C LEU A 256 14.00 20.68 -3.55
N HIS A 257 14.35 20.84 -4.83
CA HIS A 257 14.00 22.05 -5.61
C HIS A 257 12.98 21.85 -6.74
N SER A 258 12.65 20.61 -7.12
CA SER A 258 11.76 20.37 -8.26
C SER A 258 10.34 20.90 -8.02
N THR A 259 9.73 21.51 -9.05
CA THR A 259 8.33 21.96 -9.06
C THR A 259 7.31 20.82 -9.01
N LYS A 260 7.76 19.58 -9.24
CA LYS A 260 6.95 18.37 -9.05
C LYS A 260 6.74 18.04 -7.57
N ILE A 261 7.61 18.54 -6.67
CA ILE A 261 7.60 18.23 -5.24
C ILE A 261 6.72 19.25 -4.51
N ARG A 262 5.61 18.76 -3.95
CA ARG A 262 4.52 19.59 -3.44
C ARG A 262 4.06 19.11 -2.07
N PHE A 263 3.47 20.02 -1.32
CA PHE A 263 2.69 19.67 -0.14
C PHE A 263 1.29 19.21 -0.56
N HIS A 264 0.79 18.16 0.07
CA HIS A 264 -0.51 17.56 -0.26
C HIS A 264 -1.70 18.24 0.42
N GLY A 265 -1.45 19.09 1.44
CA GLY A 265 -2.47 19.80 2.21
C GLY A 265 -2.91 19.07 3.48
N CYS A 266 -3.36 19.80 4.50
CA CYS A 266 -3.70 19.24 5.82
C CYS A 266 -4.91 18.29 5.85
N GLN A 267 -5.65 18.16 4.75
CA GLN A 267 -6.88 17.36 4.70
C GLN A 267 -6.62 15.84 4.68
N ALA A 268 -5.44 15.41 4.23
CA ALA A 268 -5.04 14.01 4.26
C ALA A 268 -4.11 13.70 5.45
N VAL A 269 -3.75 12.43 5.63
CA VAL A 269 -2.71 12.06 6.59
C VAL A 269 -1.36 12.53 6.05
N ARG A 270 -0.48 12.99 6.95
CA ARG A 270 0.85 13.50 6.62
C ARG A 270 1.74 12.49 5.87
N HIS A 271 2.64 13.02 5.05
CA HIS A 271 3.54 12.27 4.15
C HIS A 271 5.01 12.45 4.52
N ASP A 272 5.33 12.26 5.79
CA ASP A 272 6.70 12.17 6.32
C ASP A 272 7.00 10.82 6.95
N ASP A 273 6.30 9.78 6.51
CA ASP A 273 6.62 8.37 6.70
C ASP A 273 6.87 7.65 5.36
N HIS A 274 6.54 8.29 4.24
CA HIS A 274 6.70 7.76 2.88
C HIS A 274 6.77 8.88 1.82
N VAL A 275 7.19 8.53 0.60
CA VAL A 275 7.08 9.38 -0.61
C VAL A 275 5.85 8.95 -1.39
N HIS A 276 4.91 9.86 -1.64
CA HIS A 276 3.83 9.60 -2.60
C HIS A 276 4.23 10.08 -3.99
N VAL A 277 4.06 9.22 -4.99
CA VAL A 277 4.44 9.47 -6.39
C VAL A 277 3.21 9.37 -7.28
N GLN A 278 3.05 10.32 -8.19
CA GLN A 278 1.93 10.36 -9.12
C GLN A 278 2.37 10.69 -10.56
N LEU A 279 1.82 9.94 -11.53
CA LEU A 279 1.92 10.26 -12.96
C LEU A 279 1.20 11.56 -13.34
N ARG A 280 1.64 12.18 -14.43
CA ARG A 280 0.96 13.32 -15.07
C ARG A 280 -0.50 13.02 -15.43
#